data_AF-A9FXA4-F1
#
_entry.id   AF-A9FXA4-F1
#
_cell.length_a   1.000
_cell.length_b   1.000
_cell.length_c   1.000
_cell.angle_alpha   90.00
_cell.angle_beta   90.00
_cell.angle_gamma   90.00
#
_symmetry.space_group_name_H-M   'P 1'
#
loop_
_entity.id
_entity.type
_entity.pdbx_description
1 polymer ?
#
loop_
_entity_poly.entity_id
_entity_poly.type
_entity_poly.pdbx_seq_one_letter_code
_entity_poly.pdbx_strand_id
1 'polypeptide(L)'
;MRDIDLEKYVGALVGVIWAIVKLASLVGSVRARLAERAARPAARPGGEDAPRSEPALVDVAPGSDTGLVDVAPGSDTGLVDVGPPSAAPWAGMPFGAPRAPDADRLRVVLLRLAELEQSAAALGHVVRHERANRRFTDVLLEAVPHEIGSLRAAVDAGLAAREAEAAADTIELVVGEIAVLVRQRRDPSLLPELGDADALADACYAPVIAFARAEGLPLRSGAPATQLTGFDLAIWTGFIPTSIAPIFLPVDFFSTPLRWPALAHEIGHDFLASVDGLEPALRRELGLGGEQMRPLAPDGDRIGAPALRRVFGVWFEEIFCDVFGTLMFGPAYVLTMSELFFQEDEPYASIAVQTDVTGARYDEHPPPHLRVLIGCMVLERGGLNEDARALREAWARRHAEVSLDDLLLPVRGAFRPVPLAPFAAMAAWIVERLYAGPLTALSGFGLQDISGLDYGPHERQEASRARDALLAGRVPAVLDARALLAGAVLAAHRAPAQSLSILIRARAAIPALGTSERRPDAFGSRLDASRVALDRRAVAEALLFREVLLPPRALRTRRRARL
;
A
#
# COMPACT_ATOMS: atom_id res chain seq x y z
N MET A 1 12.36 9.57 28.35
CA MET A 1 12.39 9.06 26.96
C MET A 1 13.61 9.68 26.29
N ARG A 2 14.46 8.90 25.63
CA ARG A 2 15.63 9.42 24.93
C ARG A 2 15.17 9.91 23.55
N ASP A 3 15.54 11.13 23.16
CA ASP A 3 15.34 11.63 21.80
C ASP A 3 16.08 10.71 20.82
N ILE A 4 15.31 9.96 20.05
CA ILE A 4 15.82 9.22 18.90
C ILE A 4 15.76 10.20 17.72
N ASP A 5 16.90 10.39 17.07
CA ASP A 5 17.07 11.20 15.86
C ASP A 5 16.30 10.54 14.70
N LEU A 6 14.98 10.82 14.63
CA LEU A 6 14.03 10.23 13.68
C LEU A 6 14.41 10.52 12.23
N GLU A 7 14.98 11.69 11.95
CA GLU A 7 15.37 12.10 10.58
C GLU A 7 16.44 11.17 9.99
N LYS A 8 17.43 10.76 10.78
CA LYS A 8 18.45 9.80 10.32
C LYS A 8 17.89 8.40 10.07
N TYR A 9 16.90 7.98 10.86
CA TYR A 9 16.27 6.68 10.70
C TYR A 9 15.38 6.64 9.46
N VAL A 10 14.60 7.69 9.22
CA VAL A 10 13.73 7.81 8.04
C VAL A 10 14.57 7.89 6.76
N GLY A 11 15.64 8.68 6.73
CA GLY A 11 16.51 8.80 5.55
C GLY A 11 17.22 7.49 5.15
N ALA A 12 17.71 6.73 6.13
CA ALA A 12 18.32 5.42 5.88
C ALA A 12 17.29 4.40 5.38
N LEU A 13 16.07 4.43 5.92
CA LEU A 13 15.02 3.47 5.60
C LEU A 13 14.36 3.72 4.24
N VAL A 14 14.09 4.98 3.88
CA VAL A 14 13.64 5.34 2.52
C VAL A 14 14.66 4.89 1.48
N GLY A 15 15.95 5.02 1.78
CA GLY A 15 17.03 4.46 0.95
C GLY A 15 16.97 2.93 0.79
N VAL A 16 16.60 2.20 1.85
CA VAL A 16 16.44 0.74 1.84
C VAL A 16 15.20 0.32 1.05
N ILE A 17 14.05 0.96 1.26
CA ILE A 17 12.81 0.69 0.53
C ILE A 17 13.03 0.90 -0.97
N TRP A 18 13.68 2.00 -1.36
CA TRP A 18 13.97 2.30 -2.76
C TRP A 18 15.00 1.34 -3.38
N ALA A 19 15.98 0.89 -2.58
CA ALA A 19 16.91 -0.16 -3.01
C ALA A 19 16.18 -1.49 -3.24
N ILE A 20 15.21 -1.85 -2.40
CA ILE A 20 14.41 -3.08 -2.49
C ILE A 20 13.48 -3.06 -3.72
N VAL A 21 12.80 -1.94 -3.99
CA VAL A 21 11.96 -1.80 -5.20
C VAL A 21 12.81 -1.95 -6.47
N LYS A 22 13.99 -1.32 -6.51
CA LYS A 22 14.96 -1.54 -7.60
C LYS A 22 15.45 -2.98 -7.68
N LEU A 23 15.60 -3.65 -6.55
CA LEU A 23 16.06 -5.03 -6.50
C LEU A 23 14.98 -6.01 -6.97
N ALA A 24 13.72 -5.81 -6.62
CA ALA A 24 12.60 -6.62 -7.12
C ALA A 24 12.50 -6.51 -8.65
N SER A 25 12.71 -5.30 -9.20
CA SER A 25 12.83 -5.07 -10.64
C SER A 25 14.05 -5.79 -11.24
N LEU A 26 15.20 -5.79 -10.55
CA LEU A 26 16.41 -6.52 -10.96
C LEU A 26 16.19 -8.04 -10.95
N VAL A 27 15.55 -8.61 -9.91
CA VAL A 27 15.20 -10.02 -9.82
C VAL A 27 14.24 -10.41 -10.94
N GLY A 28 13.24 -9.58 -11.25
CA GLY A 28 12.39 -9.74 -12.42
C GLY A 28 13.18 -9.75 -13.74
N SER A 29 14.15 -8.84 -13.89
CA SER A 29 15.04 -8.77 -15.06
C SER A 29 15.97 -9.98 -15.17
N VAL A 30 16.51 -10.48 -14.06
CA VAL A 30 17.36 -11.68 -14.02
C VAL A 30 16.53 -12.90 -14.37
N ARG A 31 15.32 -13.07 -13.81
CA ARG A 31 14.38 -14.14 -14.18
C ARG A 31 14.06 -14.12 -15.67
N ALA A 32 13.77 -12.94 -16.24
CA ALA A 32 13.52 -12.80 -17.67
C ALA A 32 14.73 -13.22 -18.53
N ARG A 33 15.95 -12.82 -18.14
CA ARG A 33 17.19 -13.21 -18.85
C ARG A 33 17.52 -14.69 -18.71
N LEU A 34 17.25 -15.29 -17.55
CA LEU A 34 17.43 -16.73 -17.34
C LEU A 34 16.41 -17.53 -18.15
N ALA A 35 15.16 -17.10 -18.20
CA ALA A 35 14.12 -17.69 -19.06
C ALA A 35 14.48 -17.57 -20.55
N GLU A 36 14.98 -16.42 -20.99
CA GLU A 36 15.44 -16.21 -22.38
C GLU A 36 16.64 -17.12 -22.72
N ARG A 37 17.61 -17.27 -21.80
CA ARG A 37 18.75 -18.17 -21.99
C ARG A 37 18.34 -19.64 -22.02
N ALA A 38 17.43 -20.06 -21.16
CA ALA A 38 16.90 -21.43 -21.13
C ALA A 38 16.08 -21.77 -22.39
N ALA A 39 15.43 -20.78 -23.00
CA ALA A 39 14.66 -20.95 -24.23
C ALA A 39 15.51 -20.98 -25.51
N ARG A 40 16.80 -20.63 -25.46
CA ARG A 40 17.68 -20.71 -26.64
C ARG A 40 18.05 -22.17 -26.90
N PRO A 41 17.69 -22.76 -28.06
CA PRO A 41 18.12 -24.10 -28.41
C PRO A 41 19.65 -24.15 -28.51
N ALA A 42 20.26 -25.19 -27.94
CA ALA A 42 21.70 -25.41 -28.00
C ALA A 42 22.16 -25.36 -29.46
N ALA A 43 22.94 -24.34 -29.80
CA ALA A 43 23.53 -24.20 -31.13
C ALA A 43 24.44 -25.42 -31.38
N ARG A 44 24.13 -26.17 -32.44
CA ARG A 44 25.01 -27.25 -32.91
C ARG A 44 26.37 -26.66 -33.27
N PRO A 45 27.48 -27.31 -32.88
CA PRO A 45 28.80 -26.87 -33.30
C PRO A 45 28.95 -27.22 -34.79
N GLY A 46 29.11 -26.20 -35.63
CA GLY A 46 29.32 -26.41 -37.06
C GLY A 46 29.87 -25.17 -37.74
N GLY A 47 31.12 -25.29 -38.22
CA GLY A 47 31.53 -24.78 -39.54
C GLY A 47 31.92 -23.31 -39.64
N GLU A 48 33.24 -23.13 -39.71
CA GLU A 48 34.05 -22.13 -40.44
C GLU A 48 33.39 -21.07 -41.36
N ASP A 49 34.06 -19.91 -41.34
CA ASP A 49 34.26 -18.90 -42.38
C ASP A 49 33.09 -18.00 -42.85
N ALA A 50 33.16 -16.70 -42.48
CA ALA A 50 33.13 -15.50 -43.37
C ALA A 50 33.20 -14.19 -42.52
N PRO A 51 33.44 -12.98 -43.09
CA PRO A 51 34.43 -12.03 -42.58
C PRO A 51 33.86 -10.91 -41.69
N ARG A 52 34.75 -10.32 -40.89
CA ARG A 52 34.50 -9.12 -40.06
C ARG A 52 34.43 -7.87 -40.94
N SER A 53 33.33 -7.13 -40.82
CA SER A 53 33.22 -5.73 -41.22
C SER A 53 33.34 -4.84 -39.98
N GLU A 54 34.35 -3.97 -39.99
CA GLU A 54 34.50 -2.85 -39.04
C GLU A 54 33.45 -1.76 -39.30
N PRO A 55 32.92 -1.10 -38.27
CA PRO A 55 32.37 0.24 -38.41
C PRO A 55 33.29 1.29 -37.79
N ALA A 56 33.35 2.41 -38.50
CA ALA A 56 34.22 3.56 -38.34
C ALA A 56 34.09 4.30 -37.01
N LEU A 57 35.22 4.82 -36.55
CA LEU A 57 35.35 5.89 -35.57
C LEU A 57 34.63 7.16 -36.04
N VAL A 58 33.91 7.81 -35.13
CA VAL A 58 33.48 9.21 -35.24
C VAL A 58 34.07 9.99 -34.08
N ASP A 59 34.90 10.98 -34.44
CA ASP A 59 35.48 12.01 -33.59
C ASP A 59 34.40 12.93 -33.00
N VAL A 60 34.52 13.25 -31.70
CA VAL A 60 33.84 14.37 -31.06
C VAL A 60 34.83 15.15 -30.20
N ALA A 61 34.92 16.45 -30.45
CA ALA A 61 35.86 17.41 -29.88
C ALA A 61 35.57 17.80 -28.41
N PRO A 62 36.54 18.37 -27.67
CA PRO A 62 36.40 18.79 -26.28
C PRO A 62 36.08 20.29 -26.13
N GLY A 63 35.31 20.62 -25.10
CA GLY A 63 35.19 21.98 -24.53
C GLY A 63 34.28 21.91 -23.30
N SER A 64 34.45 22.68 -22.22
CA SER A 64 35.46 23.62 -21.76
C SER A 64 35.01 23.99 -20.34
N ASP A 65 35.95 24.13 -19.41
CA ASP A 65 35.72 24.56 -18.02
C ASP A 65 35.09 25.95 -17.90
N THR A 66 34.36 26.21 -16.81
CA THR A 66 34.63 27.27 -15.80
C THR A 66 33.43 27.44 -14.86
N GLY A 67 33.68 27.58 -13.54
CA GLY A 67 32.65 28.01 -12.60
C GLY A 67 32.96 27.78 -11.11
N LEU A 68 33.96 28.48 -10.59
CA LEU A 68 34.22 28.69 -9.15
C LEU A 68 33.09 29.50 -8.49
N VAL A 69 32.72 29.16 -7.25
CA VAL A 69 32.18 30.13 -6.28
C VAL A 69 32.68 29.81 -4.87
N ASP A 70 33.30 30.84 -4.26
CA ASP A 70 33.75 30.93 -2.87
C ASP A 70 32.60 30.95 -1.86
N VAL A 71 32.82 30.37 -0.68
CA VAL A 71 31.96 30.54 0.51
C VAL A 71 32.79 31.15 1.63
N ALA A 72 32.27 32.22 2.25
CA ALA A 72 32.79 32.81 3.48
C ALA A 72 31.68 32.88 4.56
N PRO A 73 32.04 32.95 5.86
CA PRO A 73 31.28 32.32 6.94
C PRO A 73 30.67 33.29 7.97
N GLY A 74 29.77 32.77 8.80
CA GLY A 74 29.56 33.21 10.19
C GLY A 74 28.11 33.51 10.59
N SER A 75 27.61 32.84 11.63
CA SER A 75 27.44 33.45 12.96
C SER A 75 26.75 32.51 13.97
N ASP A 76 27.34 32.48 15.16
CA ASP A 76 26.93 31.77 16.37
C ASP A 76 25.65 32.32 17.00
N THR A 77 24.88 31.46 17.66
CA THR A 77 24.34 31.74 19.01
C THR A 77 24.35 30.45 19.84
N GLY A 78 25.05 30.50 20.98
CA GLY A 78 25.33 29.35 21.83
C GLY A 78 24.30 29.10 22.94
N LEU A 79 24.32 27.88 23.47
CA LEU A 79 23.81 27.53 24.80
C LEU A 79 24.58 26.32 25.37
N VAL A 80 25.22 26.60 26.51
CA VAL A 80 25.61 25.76 27.68
C VAL A 80 26.45 24.49 27.49
N ASP A 81 27.66 24.65 28.02
CA ASP A 81 28.80 23.76 28.23
C ASP A 81 28.49 22.44 28.98
N VAL A 82 28.69 21.32 28.28
CA VAL A 82 28.92 19.99 28.86
C VAL A 82 30.21 19.48 28.24
N GLY A 83 31.28 19.40 29.04
CA GLY A 83 32.65 19.20 28.56
C GLY A 83 32.83 17.99 27.61
N PRO A 84 33.73 18.10 26.61
CA PRO A 84 33.87 17.08 25.59
C PRO A 84 34.57 15.82 26.15
N PRO A 85 34.22 14.61 25.67
CA PRO A 85 35.06 13.45 25.87
C PRO A 85 36.40 13.67 25.14
N SER A 86 37.48 13.35 25.85
CA SER A 86 38.87 13.31 25.38
C SER A 86 38.99 12.99 23.88
N ALA A 87 39.56 13.94 23.12
CA ALA A 87 39.98 13.75 21.75
C ALA A 87 41.13 12.72 21.71
N ALA A 88 40.80 11.49 21.33
CA ALA A 88 41.78 10.52 20.88
C ALA A 88 42.35 10.96 19.51
N PRO A 89 43.64 10.73 19.21
CA PRO A 89 44.24 11.14 17.96
C PRO A 89 43.79 10.21 16.81
N TRP A 90 42.91 10.71 15.94
CA TRP A 90 42.52 10.04 14.68
C TRP A 90 43.53 10.34 13.55
N ALA A 91 44.81 10.10 13.81
CA ALA A 91 45.86 10.14 12.80
C ALA A 91 46.31 8.71 12.49
N GLY A 92 45.81 8.15 11.39
CA GLY A 92 46.31 6.90 10.82
C GLY A 92 45.36 5.70 10.86
N MET A 93 44.17 5.81 10.28
CA MET A 93 43.46 4.61 9.80
C MET A 93 43.98 4.27 8.39
N PRO A 94 44.57 3.09 8.17
CA PRO A 94 45.02 2.70 6.84
C PRO A 94 43.81 2.50 5.93
N PHE A 95 43.90 3.08 4.74
CA PHE A 95 42.97 2.93 3.64
C PHE A 95 42.72 1.45 3.30
N GLY A 96 41.44 1.06 3.30
CA GLY A 96 40.90 -0.10 2.59
C GLY A 96 41.30 -1.47 3.14
N ALA A 97 40.45 -2.05 3.99
CA ALA A 97 40.49 -3.49 4.21
C ALA A 97 40.45 -4.21 2.83
N PRO A 98 41.31 -5.22 2.59
CA PRO A 98 41.31 -5.93 1.31
C PRO A 98 39.92 -6.51 1.06
N ARG A 99 39.36 -6.22 -0.12
CA ARG A 99 38.09 -6.81 -0.55
C ARG A 99 38.28 -8.33 -0.59
N ALA A 100 37.46 -9.06 0.16
CA ALA A 100 37.43 -10.51 0.07
C ALA A 100 37.18 -10.92 -1.39
N PRO A 101 37.85 -11.98 -1.89
CA PRO A 101 37.55 -12.54 -3.21
C PRO A 101 36.05 -12.84 -3.34
N ASP A 102 35.48 -12.67 -4.53
CA ASP A 102 34.05 -12.89 -4.76
C ASP A 102 33.61 -14.32 -4.37
N ALA A 103 34.50 -15.31 -4.47
CA ALA A 103 34.25 -16.67 -4.01
C ALA A 103 33.99 -16.78 -2.49
N ASP A 104 34.75 -16.04 -1.66
CA ASP A 104 34.54 -16.03 -0.22
C ASP A 104 33.22 -15.34 0.15
N ARG A 105 32.89 -14.25 -0.55
CA ARG A 105 31.60 -13.54 -0.38
C ARG A 105 30.42 -14.42 -0.75
N LEU A 106 30.48 -15.11 -1.89
CA LEU A 106 29.46 -16.07 -2.30
C LEU A 106 29.32 -17.22 -1.29
N ARG A 107 30.43 -17.73 -0.72
CA ARG A 107 30.37 -18.73 0.35
C ARG A 107 29.62 -18.20 1.58
N VAL A 108 29.88 -16.95 2.00
CA VAL A 108 29.15 -16.31 3.11
C VAL A 108 27.66 -16.19 2.79
N VAL A 109 27.30 -15.77 1.58
CA VAL A 109 25.89 -15.70 1.14
C VAL A 109 25.23 -17.09 1.22
N LEU A 110 25.87 -18.14 0.72
CA LEU A 110 25.31 -19.49 0.74
C LEU A 110 25.10 -20.04 2.16
N LEU A 111 26.01 -19.76 3.10
CA LEU A 111 25.85 -20.11 4.51
C LEU A 111 24.66 -19.37 5.13
N ARG A 112 24.58 -18.05 4.91
CA ARG A 112 23.46 -17.21 5.39
C ARG A 112 22.11 -17.70 4.82
N LEU A 113 22.06 -18.08 3.54
CA LEU A 113 20.84 -18.64 2.95
C LEU A 113 20.41 -19.96 3.61
N ALA A 114 21.35 -20.81 4.04
CA ALA A 114 21.01 -22.02 4.79
C ALA A 114 20.44 -21.70 6.18
N GLU A 115 20.99 -20.69 6.88
CA GLU A 115 20.48 -20.23 8.17
C GLU A 115 19.07 -19.62 8.05
N LEU A 116 18.81 -18.84 6.99
CA LEU A 116 17.49 -18.26 6.70
C LEU A 116 16.46 -19.34 6.40
N GLU A 117 16.82 -20.34 5.58
CA GLU A 117 15.94 -21.48 5.27
C GLU A 117 15.57 -22.26 6.53
N GLN A 118 16.53 -22.55 7.40
CA GLN A 118 16.28 -23.22 8.68
C GLN A 118 15.39 -22.37 9.60
N SER A 119 15.64 -21.06 9.68
CA SER A 119 14.87 -20.13 10.51
C SER A 119 13.43 -20.01 10.02
N ALA A 120 13.22 -19.88 8.72
CA ALA A 120 11.90 -19.83 8.09
C ALA A 120 11.13 -21.13 8.32
N ALA A 121 11.76 -22.29 8.11
CA ALA A 121 11.14 -23.59 8.36
C ALA A 121 10.73 -23.77 9.83
N ALA A 122 11.62 -23.42 10.76
CA ALA A 122 11.33 -23.48 12.19
C ALA A 122 10.14 -22.59 12.57
N LEU A 123 10.12 -21.34 12.11
CA LEU A 123 9.00 -20.44 12.35
C LEU A 123 7.71 -20.95 11.70
N GLY A 124 7.78 -21.41 10.45
CA GLY A 124 6.67 -21.96 9.67
C GLY A 124 5.99 -23.15 10.36
N HIS A 125 6.79 -24.08 10.90
CA HIS A 125 6.27 -25.22 11.65
C HIS A 125 5.58 -24.84 12.95
N VAL A 126 5.99 -23.75 13.60
CA VAL A 126 5.30 -23.24 14.79
C VAL A 126 3.99 -22.55 14.41
N VAL A 127 4.03 -21.62 13.45
CA VAL A 127 2.87 -20.77 13.12
C VAL A 127 1.73 -21.54 12.46
N ARG A 128 1.98 -22.65 11.76
CA ARG A 128 0.91 -23.48 11.18
C ARG A 128 -0.09 -24.00 12.24
N HIS A 129 0.38 -24.13 13.47
CA HIS A 129 -0.41 -24.58 14.63
C HIS A 129 -1.04 -23.41 15.41
N GLU A 130 -0.70 -22.16 15.08
CA GLU A 130 -1.20 -20.95 15.72
C GLU A 130 -2.26 -20.29 14.84
N ARG A 131 -3.53 -20.28 15.27
CA ARG A 131 -4.65 -19.75 14.46
C ARG A 131 -4.40 -18.33 13.94
N ALA A 132 -3.89 -17.43 14.79
CA ALA A 132 -3.63 -16.04 14.44
C ALA A 132 -2.49 -15.87 13.41
N ASN A 133 -1.55 -16.82 13.36
CA ASN A 133 -0.35 -16.74 12.54
C ASN A 133 -0.36 -17.71 11.35
N ARG A 134 -1.41 -18.53 11.20
CA ARG A 134 -1.49 -19.54 10.15
C ARG A 134 -1.34 -18.96 8.74
N ARG A 135 -1.75 -17.71 8.52
CA ARG A 135 -1.61 -17.02 7.22
C ARG A 135 -0.17 -16.93 6.71
N PHE A 136 0.83 -16.99 7.60
CA PHE A 136 2.25 -16.93 7.22
C PHE A 136 2.86 -18.29 6.83
N THR A 137 2.11 -19.39 6.94
CA THR A 137 2.63 -20.75 6.75
C THR A 137 3.18 -20.95 5.34
N ASP A 138 2.38 -20.60 4.33
CA ASP A 138 2.72 -20.85 2.93
C ASP A 138 3.96 -20.05 2.51
N VAL A 139 4.10 -18.82 3.03
CA VAL A 139 5.30 -18.01 2.78
C VAL A 139 6.54 -18.64 3.37
N LEU A 140 6.48 -19.04 4.64
CA LEU A 140 7.63 -19.54 5.37
C LEU A 140 8.06 -20.94 4.92
N LEU A 141 7.10 -21.78 4.51
CA LEU A 141 7.35 -23.18 4.15
C LEU A 141 7.45 -23.44 2.64
N GLU A 142 6.95 -22.53 1.80
CA GLU A 142 6.96 -22.71 0.34
C GLU A 142 7.68 -21.57 -0.37
N ALA A 143 7.24 -20.31 -0.19
CA ALA A 143 7.76 -19.17 -0.96
C ALA A 143 9.24 -18.86 -0.62
N VAL A 144 9.59 -18.74 0.67
CA VAL A 144 10.96 -18.46 1.10
C VAL A 144 11.93 -19.57 0.67
N PRO A 145 11.67 -20.87 0.89
CA PRO A 145 12.51 -21.94 0.36
C PRO A 145 12.64 -21.90 -1.18
N HIS A 146 11.57 -21.58 -1.90
CA HIS A 146 11.61 -21.45 -3.35
C HIS A 146 12.53 -20.31 -3.83
N GLU A 147 12.46 -19.14 -3.20
CA GLU A 147 13.34 -18.01 -3.52
C GLU A 147 14.80 -18.30 -3.17
N ILE A 148 15.06 -18.92 -2.01
CA ILE A 148 16.41 -19.36 -1.61
C ILE A 148 16.98 -20.36 -2.63
N GLY A 149 16.19 -21.36 -3.05
CA GLY A 149 16.59 -22.33 -4.06
C GLY A 149 16.90 -21.68 -5.41
N SER A 150 16.07 -20.72 -5.82
CA SER A 150 16.27 -19.93 -7.06
C SER A 150 17.54 -19.10 -7.01
N LEU A 151 17.83 -18.46 -5.87
CA LEU A 151 19.04 -17.67 -5.67
C LEU A 151 20.30 -18.54 -5.67
N ARG A 152 20.28 -19.71 -5.02
CA ARG A 152 21.39 -20.68 -5.09
C ARG A 152 21.68 -21.11 -6.53
N ALA A 153 20.64 -21.45 -7.30
CA ALA A 153 20.79 -21.80 -8.71
C ALA A 153 21.36 -20.64 -9.55
N ALA A 154 20.99 -19.39 -9.25
CA ALA A 154 21.55 -18.22 -9.92
C ALA A 154 23.04 -18.01 -9.57
N VAL A 155 23.43 -18.23 -8.31
CA VAL A 155 24.84 -18.21 -7.87
C VAL A 155 25.64 -19.29 -8.60
N ASP A 156 25.13 -20.52 -8.69
CA ASP A 156 25.76 -21.61 -9.43
C ASP A 156 25.88 -21.28 -10.93
N ALA A 157 24.94 -20.50 -11.48
CA ALA A 157 24.97 -19.99 -12.85
C ALA A 157 25.84 -18.72 -13.04
N GLY A 158 26.56 -18.28 -12.00
CA GLY A 158 27.52 -17.17 -12.08
C GLY A 158 26.95 -15.78 -11.74
N LEU A 159 25.91 -15.68 -10.91
CA LEU A 159 25.44 -14.40 -10.36
C LEU A 159 26.56 -13.70 -9.57
N ALA A 160 26.69 -12.37 -9.73
CA ALA A 160 27.74 -11.63 -9.05
C ALA A 160 27.50 -11.60 -7.52
N ALA A 161 28.59 -11.64 -6.73
CA ALA A 161 28.51 -11.68 -5.27
C ALA A 161 27.66 -10.54 -4.68
N ARG A 162 27.79 -9.32 -5.22
CA ARG A 162 27.00 -8.16 -4.78
C ARG A 162 25.50 -8.31 -5.03
N GLU A 163 25.11 -8.90 -6.16
CA GLU A 163 23.70 -9.14 -6.50
C GLU A 163 23.13 -10.25 -5.60
N ALA A 164 23.93 -11.29 -5.35
CA ALA A 164 23.55 -12.37 -4.44
C ALA A 164 23.38 -11.90 -2.99
N GLU A 165 24.28 -11.04 -2.49
CA GLU A 165 24.17 -10.42 -1.17
C GLU A 165 22.88 -9.61 -1.03
N ALA A 166 22.60 -8.71 -1.99
CA ALA A 166 21.41 -7.88 -1.94
C ALA A 166 20.11 -8.72 -2.00
N ALA A 167 20.10 -9.80 -2.79
CA ALA A 167 18.96 -10.72 -2.83
C ALA A 167 18.80 -11.46 -1.49
N ALA A 168 19.89 -11.91 -0.86
CA ALA A 168 19.87 -12.52 0.46
C ALA A 168 19.41 -11.54 1.56
N ASP A 169 19.83 -10.27 1.49
CA ASP A 169 19.35 -9.19 2.37
C ASP A 169 17.83 -9.02 2.28
N THR A 170 17.28 -9.09 1.06
CA THR A 170 15.84 -8.98 0.83
C THR A 170 15.09 -10.16 1.45
N ILE A 171 15.58 -11.39 1.27
CA ILE A 171 14.98 -12.59 1.88
C ILE A 171 15.06 -12.51 3.41
N GLU A 172 16.20 -12.10 3.97
CA GLU A 172 16.34 -11.92 5.42
C GLU A 172 15.36 -10.89 5.96
N LEU A 173 15.22 -9.76 5.29
CA LEU A 173 14.28 -8.71 5.69
C LEU A 173 12.84 -9.24 5.70
N VAL A 174 12.42 -9.98 4.67
CA VAL A 174 11.09 -10.61 4.61
C VAL A 174 10.89 -11.58 5.78
N VAL A 175 11.83 -12.48 6.05
CA VAL A 175 11.72 -13.44 7.16
C VAL A 175 11.70 -12.72 8.52
N GLY A 176 12.54 -11.70 8.70
CA GLY A 176 12.60 -10.87 9.89
C GLY A 176 11.27 -10.17 10.18
N GLU A 177 10.63 -9.65 9.15
CA GLU A 177 9.37 -8.90 9.23
C GLU A 177 8.16 -9.82 9.47
N ILE A 178 8.14 -11.01 8.86
CA ILE A 178 7.17 -12.06 9.25
C ILE A 178 7.37 -12.44 10.72
N ALA A 179 8.61 -12.53 11.21
CA ALA A 179 8.85 -12.81 12.63
C ALA A 179 8.34 -11.68 13.54
N VAL A 180 8.41 -10.41 13.13
CA VAL A 180 7.79 -9.27 13.85
C VAL A 180 6.27 -9.45 13.90
N LEU A 181 5.63 -9.67 12.75
CA LEU A 181 4.18 -9.88 12.61
C LEU A 181 3.69 -11.03 13.51
N VAL A 182 4.44 -12.14 13.57
CA VAL A 182 4.14 -13.29 14.42
C VAL A 182 4.28 -12.94 15.91
N ARG A 183 5.35 -12.22 16.29
CA ARG A 183 5.57 -11.82 17.69
C ARG A 183 4.45 -10.90 18.19
N GLN A 184 4.02 -9.92 17.40
CA GLN A 184 2.95 -9.00 17.82
C GLN A 184 1.62 -9.73 18.04
N ARG A 185 1.30 -10.73 17.21
CA ARG A 185 0.08 -11.56 17.39
C ARG A 185 0.17 -12.53 18.57
N ARG A 186 1.37 -12.81 19.07
CA ARG A 186 1.57 -13.56 20.33
C ARG A 186 1.45 -12.66 21.56
N ASP A 187 1.54 -11.35 21.42
CA ASP A 187 1.33 -10.41 22.51
C ASP A 187 -0.17 -10.33 22.86
N PRO A 188 -0.58 -10.76 24.08
CA PRO A 188 -1.98 -10.76 24.48
C PRO A 188 -2.63 -9.37 24.56
N SER A 189 -1.83 -8.32 24.64
CA SER A 189 -2.28 -6.91 24.68
C SER A 189 -2.55 -6.35 23.28
N LEU A 190 -1.75 -6.75 22.28
CA LEU A 190 -1.90 -6.30 20.90
C LEU A 190 -2.87 -7.16 20.08
N LEU A 191 -2.98 -8.45 20.42
CA LEU A 191 -3.78 -9.40 19.63
C LEU A 191 -5.23 -8.94 19.36
N PRO A 192 -6.00 -8.36 20.30
CA PRO A 192 -7.34 -7.86 19.99
C PRO A 192 -7.35 -6.73 18.97
N GLU A 193 -6.37 -5.82 19.05
CA GLU A 193 -6.27 -4.66 18.17
C GLU A 193 -5.86 -5.04 16.74
N LEU A 194 -4.78 -5.82 16.64
CA LEU A 194 -4.32 -6.34 15.36
C LEU A 194 -5.33 -7.31 14.74
N GLY A 195 -6.04 -8.10 15.56
CA GLY A 195 -7.11 -8.95 15.07
C GLY A 195 -8.26 -8.17 14.45
N ASP A 196 -8.68 -7.07 15.07
CA ASP A 196 -9.72 -6.18 14.55
C ASP A 196 -9.27 -5.53 13.22
N ALA A 197 -8.02 -5.07 13.15
CA ALA A 197 -7.44 -4.47 11.94
C ALA A 197 -7.24 -5.48 10.80
N ASP A 198 -6.75 -6.69 11.11
CA ASP A 198 -6.65 -7.80 10.15
C ASP A 198 -8.02 -8.17 9.59
N ALA A 199 -9.07 -8.21 10.42
CA ALA A 199 -10.43 -8.51 9.96
C ALA A 199 -10.99 -7.43 9.02
N LEU A 200 -10.66 -6.16 9.27
CA LEU A 200 -11.02 -5.09 8.34
C LEU A 200 -10.25 -5.21 7.03
N ALA A 201 -8.94 -5.45 7.10
CA ALA A 201 -8.11 -5.62 5.91
C ALA A 201 -8.60 -6.83 5.08
N ASP A 202 -8.91 -7.95 5.72
CA ASP A 202 -9.50 -9.13 5.08
C ASP A 202 -10.84 -8.76 4.38
N ALA A 203 -11.68 -7.93 5.00
CA ALA A 203 -12.93 -7.46 4.40
C ALA A 203 -12.72 -6.56 3.17
N CYS A 204 -11.68 -5.71 3.19
CA CYS A 204 -11.29 -4.88 2.04
C CYS A 204 -10.66 -5.71 0.90
N TYR A 205 -9.90 -6.77 1.20
CA TYR A 205 -9.32 -7.65 0.18
C TYR A 205 -10.34 -8.58 -0.48
N ALA A 206 -11.40 -8.97 0.24
CA ALA A 206 -12.32 -9.99 -0.22
C ALA A 206 -12.92 -9.72 -1.63
N PRO A 207 -13.40 -8.49 -1.96
CA PRO A 207 -13.86 -8.16 -3.32
C PRO A 207 -12.76 -8.32 -4.39
N VAL A 208 -11.54 -7.86 -4.08
CA VAL A 208 -10.38 -7.92 -5.00
C VAL A 208 -10.00 -9.35 -5.31
N ILE A 209 -9.87 -10.20 -4.29
CA ILE A 209 -9.52 -11.61 -4.44
C ILE A 209 -10.61 -12.35 -5.23
N ALA A 210 -11.88 -12.08 -4.92
CA ALA A 210 -13.00 -12.70 -5.62
C ALA A 210 -13.00 -12.33 -7.11
N PHE A 211 -12.79 -11.05 -7.43
CA PHE A 211 -12.69 -10.55 -8.79
C PHE A 211 -11.49 -11.12 -9.54
N ALA A 212 -10.28 -11.02 -8.97
CA ALA A 212 -9.07 -11.54 -9.60
C ALA A 212 -9.20 -13.04 -9.91
N ARG A 213 -9.78 -13.82 -9.00
CA ARG A 213 -10.07 -15.25 -9.24
C ARG A 213 -11.09 -15.46 -10.35
N ALA A 214 -12.15 -14.67 -10.41
CA ALA A 214 -13.20 -14.79 -11.42
C ALA A 214 -12.67 -14.48 -12.83
N GLU A 215 -11.82 -13.46 -12.94
CA GLU A 215 -11.25 -12.97 -14.20
C GLU A 215 -9.91 -13.63 -14.57
N GLY A 216 -9.39 -14.51 -13.71
CA GLY A 216 -8.11 -15.19 -13.94
C GLY A 216 -6.91 -14.25 -13.88
N LEU A 217 -7.01 -13.15 -13.14
CA LEU A 217 -5.92 -12.20 -12.92
C LEU A 217 -4.95 -12.76 -11.88
N PRO A 218 -3.64 -12.85 -12.18
CA PRO A 218 -2.65 -13.40 -11.25
C PRO A 218 -2.38 -12.38 -10.14
N LEU A 219 -3.00 -12.61 -8.98
CA LEU A 219 -2.79 -11.82 -7.78
C LEU A 219 -1.58 -12.36 -7.00
N ARG A 220 -0.54 -11.52 -6.84
CA ARG A 220 0.73 -11.90 -6.18
C ARG A 220 0.74 -11.67 -4.66
N SER A 221 -0.31 -11.05 -4.13
CA SER A 221 -0.50 -10.72 -2.71
C SER A 221 -1.99 -10.72 -2.40
N GLY A 222 -2.42 -11.33 -1.29
CA GLY A 222 -3.84 -11.45 -0.96
C GLY A 222 -4.11 -11.90 0.47
N ALA A 223 -3.10 -11.90 1.33
CA ALA A 223 -3.20 -12.20 2.74
C ALA A 223 -2.69 -11.00 3.53
N PRO A 224 -3.54 -9.98 3.77
CA PRO A 224 -3.13 -8.80 4.52
C PRO A 224 -2.68 -9.18 5.93
N ALA A 225 -1.73 -8.44 6.48
CA ALA A 225 -1.31 -8.63 7.86
C ALA A 225 -0.86 -7.30 8.45
N THR A 226 -1.62 -6.80 9.42
CA THR A 226 -1.31 -5.54 10.08
C THR A 226 -0.21 -5.71 11.13
N GLN A 227 0.57 -4.66 11.36
CA GLN A 227 1.49 -4.53 12.49
C GLN A 227 1.59 -3.09 12.96
N LEU A 228 1.81 -2.90 14.26
CA LEU A 228 2.13 -1.58 14.81
C LEU A 228 3.61 -1.27 14.59
N THR A 229 3.90 -0.06 14.12
CA THR A 229 5.27 0.45 13.98
C THR A 229 5.36 1.89 14.46
N GLY A 230 6.60 2.41 14.54
CA GLY A 230 6.85 3.83 14.77
C GLY A 230 6.76 4.69 13.50
N PHE A 231 6.29 4.13 12.39
CA PHE A 231 6.14 4.82 11.11
C PHE A 231 4.70 5.26 10.89
N ASP A 232 4.50 6.12 9.90
CA ASP A 232 3.18 6.43 9.38
C ASP A 232 2.53 5.19 8.75
N LEU A 233 1.22 5.29 8.52
CA LEU A 233 0.45 4.25 7.84
C LEU A 233 1.06 3.99 6.46
N ALA A 234 1.42 2.75 6.19
CA ALA A 234 2.00 2.36 4.91
C ALA A 234 1.82 0.85 4.66
N ILE A 235 1.63 0.46 3.41
CA ILE A 235 1.77 -0.92 2.96
C ILE A 235 3.15 -1.16 2.38
N TRP A 236 3.68 -2.37 2.59
CA TRP A 236 4.94 -2.73 1.96
C TRP A 236 4.76 -3.66 0.77
N THR A 237 4.80 -3.08 -0.43
CA THR A 237 4.71 -3.82 -1.70
C THR A 237 5.95 -4.65 -2.02
N GLY A 238 7.07 -4.43 -1.32
CA GLY A 238 8.30 -5.23 -1.47
C GLY A 238 8.16 -6.69 -1.02
N PHE A 239 7.05 -7.04 -0.35
CA PHE A 239 6.67 -8.41 -0.07
C PHE A 239 6.10 -9.14 -1.28
N ILE A 240 5.77 -8.48 -2.39
CA ILE A 240 5.33 -9.16 -3.61
C ILE A 240 6.52 -9.94 -4.20
N PRO A 241 6.39 -11.25 -4.53
CA PRO A 241 5.15 -12.02 -4.67
C PRO A 241 4.89 -13.05 -3.55
N THR A 242 5.26 -12.76 -2.31
CA THR A 242 5.15 -13.68 -1.16
C THR A 242 3.73 -13.98 -0.72
N SER A 243 2.67 -13.53 -1.40
CA SER A 243 1.25 -13.65 -1.03
C SER A 243 0.79 -12.83 0.19
N ILE A 244 1.70 -12.38 1.05
CA ILE A 244 1.40 -11.54 2.23
C ILE A 244 1.47 -10.07 1.85
N ALA A 245 0.53 -9.29 2.39
CA ALA A 245 0.50 -7.83 2.31
C ALA A 245 0.70 -7.21 3.72
N PRO A 246 1.94 -6.92 4.14
CA PRO A 246 2.18 -6.28 5.43
C PRO A 246 1.69 -4.83 5.42
N ILE A 247 0.84 -4.48 6.38
CA ILE A 247 0.35 -3.11 6.55
C ILE A 247 0.87 -2.57 7.88
N PHE A 248 1.70 -1.54 7.82
CA PHE A 248 2.24 -0.85 8.97
C PHE A 248 1.24 0.18 9.48
N LEU A 249 0.93 0.12 10.76
CA LEU A 249 0.01 1.02 11.44
C LEU A 249 0.80 1.87 12.44
N PRO A 250 0.55 3.19 12.54
CA PRO A 250 1.15 4.00 13.58
C PRO A 250 0.68 3.53 14.97
N VAL A 251 1.52 3.69 16.00
CA VAL A 251 1.24 3.20 17.36
C VAL A 251 -0.09 3.68 17.96
N ASP A 252 -0.58 4.83 17.52
CA ASP A 252 -1.82 5.47 17.96
C ASP A 252 -2.98 5.27 16.97
N PHE A 253 -2.85 4.36 15.99
CA PHE A 253 -3.91 4.02 15.02
C PHE A 253 -5.24 3.68 15.69
N PHE A 254 -5.20 2.96 16.81
CA PHE A 254 -6.39 2.51 17.56
C PHE A 254 -7.02 3.56 18.47
N SER A 255 -6.56 4.82 18.42
CA SER A 255 -7.08 5.90 19.28
C SER A 255 -8.36 6.54 18.75
N THR A 256 -8.65 6.42 17.45
CA THR A 256 -9.77 7.10 16.80
C THR A 256 -10.34 6.28 15.65
N PRO A 257 -11.67 6.24 15.45
CA PRO A 257 -12.25 5.54 14.29
C PRO A 257 -11.86 6.22 12.97
N LEU A 258 -11.49 7.51 13.00
CA LEU A 258 -11.15 8.31 11.82
C LEU A 258 -9.93 7.81 11.05
N ARG A 259 -9.09 6.94 11.61
CA ARG A 259 -7.91 6.41 10.89
C ARG A 259 -8.18 5.13 10.13
N TRP A 260 -9.24 4.42 10.49
CA TRP A 260 -9.46 3.07 10.00
C TRP A 260 -9.75 2.98 8.50
N PRO A 261 -10.53 3.90 7.89
CA PRO A 261 -10.75 3.86 6.44
C PRO A 261 -9.48 3.99 5.61
N ALA A 262 -8.40 4.57 6.15
CA ALA A 262 -7.12 4.68 5.45
C ALA A 262 -6.49 3.29 5.18
N LEU A 263 -6.90 2.23 5.89
CA LEU A 263 -6.51 0.85 5.52
C LEU A 263 -6.95 0.47 4.10
N ALA A 264 -8.07 0.97 3.59
CA ALA A 264 -8.44 0.70 2.19
C ALA A 264 -7.52 1.41 1.20
N HIS A 265 -6.96 2.56 1.56
CA HIS A 265 -5.98 3.25 0.73
C HIS A 265 -4.73 2.40 0.55
N GLU A 266 -4.17 1.90 1.66
CA GLU A 266 -3.05 0.95 1.67
C GLU A 266 -3.31 -0.29 0.82
N ILE A 267 -4.52 -0.84 0.89
CA ILE A 267 -4.90 -2.00 0.08
C ILE A 267 -5.00 -1.65 -1.41
N GLY A 268 -5.33 -0.40 -1.74
CA GLY A 268 -5.26 0.11 -3.10
C GLY A 268 -3.87 0.00 -3.71
N HIS A 269 -2.83 0.34 -2.94
CA HIS A 269 -1.43 0.23 -3.37
C HIS A 269 -1.06 -1.22 -3.69
N ASP A 270 -1.33 -2.14 -2.76
CA ASP A 270 -1.02 -3.55 -3.01
C ASP A 270 -1.88 -4.15 -4.11
N PHE A 271 -3.16 -3.77 -4.28
CA PHE A 271 -3.95 -4.22 -5.42
C PHE A 271 -3.32 -3.78 -6.75
N LEU A 272 -2.90 -2.52 -6.84
CA LEU A 272 -2.26 -1.95 -8.02
C LEU A 272 -0.94 -2.65 -8.36
N ALA A 273 -0.13 -2.99 -7.34
CA ALA A 273 1.17 -3.64 -7.48
C ALA A 273 1.09 -5.18 -7.64
N SER A 274 0.09 -5.83 -7.03
CA SER A 274 0.01 -7.29 -6.93
C SER A 274 -0.63 -7.95 -8.15
N VAL A 275 -1.46 -7.23 -8.90
CA VAL A 275 -1.95 -7.69 -10.21
C VAL A 275 -0.88 -7.40 -11.26
N ASP A 276 -0.32 -8.47 -11.82
CA ASP A 276 0.81 -8.35 -12.74
C ASP A 276 0.51 -7.43 -13.94
N GLY A 277 1.26 -6.34 -14.04
CA GLY A 277 1.16 -5.38 -15.14
C GLY A 277 -0.07 -4.47 -15.10
N LEU A 278 -0.86 -4.45 -14.01
CA LEU A 278 -2.04 -3.60 -13.88
C LEU A 278 -1.69 -2.12 -13.98
N GLU A 279 -0.77 -1.64 -13.13
CA GLU A 279 -0.41 -0.22 -13.09
C GLU A 279 0.14 0.31 -14.42
N PRO A 280 1.15 -0.33 -15.07
CA PRO A 280 1.64 0.16 -16.36
C PRO A 280 0.57 0.14 -17.45
N ALA A 281 -0.37 -0.81 -17.39
CA ALA A 281 -1.49 -0.87 -18.33
C ALA A 281 -2.47 0.28 -18.11
N LEU A 282 -2.87 0.57 -16.86
CA LEU A 282 -3.74 1.70 -16.53
C LEU A 282 -3.10 3.04 -16.91
N ARG A 283 -1.81 3.24 -16.57
CA ARG A 283 -1.08 4.47 -16.95
C ARG A 283 -1.08 4.69 -18.46
N ARG A 284 -0.81 3.64 -19.25
CA ARG A 284 -0.87 3.72 -20.72
C ARG A 284 -2.28 4.04 -21.22
N GLU A 285 -3.29 3.38 -20.68
CA GLU A 285 -4.68 3.58 -21.08
C GLU A 285 -5.16 5.01 -20.77
N LEU A 286 -4.71 5.56 -19.63
CA LEU A 286 -5.01 6.92 -19.22
C LEU A 286 -4.10 7.97 -19.91
N GLY A 287 -3.15 7.55 -20.75
CA GLY A 287 -2.18 8.44 -21.37
C GLY A 287 -1.39 9.24 -20.34
N LEU A 288 -1.05 8.62 -19.22
CA LEU A 288 -0.19 9.14 -18.17
C LEU A 288 1.26 8.73 -18.47
N GLY A 289 2.20 9.61 -18.16
CA GLY A 289 3.63 9.29 -18.29
C GLY A 289 4.05 8.17 -17.33
N GLY A 290 5.18 7.52 -17.61
CA GLY A 290 5.85 6.65 -16.63
C GLY A 290 6.44 7.47 -15.48
N GLU A 291 6.84 6.79 -14.40
CA GLU A 291 7.37 7.39 -13.14
C GLU A 291 8.56 8.34 -13.34
N GLN A 292 9.32 8.21 -14.42
CA GLN A 292 10.50 9.03 -14.64
C GLN A 292 10.11 10.45 -15.09
N MET A 293 10.04 11.39 -14.14
CA MET A 293 9.91 12.81 -14.45
C MET A 293 11.19 13.63 -14.22
N ARG A 294 11.41 14.54 -15.18
CA ARG A 294 12.46 15.57 -15.25
C ARG A 294 12.15 16.75 -14.31
N PRO A 295 13.16 17.60 -13.99
CA PRO A 295 13.04 18.71 -13.04
C PRO A 295 11.91 19.70 -13.31
N LEU A 296 11.49 20.33 -12.22
CA LEU A 296 10.46 21.37 -12.10
C LEU A 296 10.71 22.59 -12.99
N ALA A 297 10.08 22.64 -14.16
CA ALA A 297 9.87 23.91 -14.85
C ALA A 297 8.69 23.81 -15.82
N PRO A 298 7.50 24.31 -15.47
CA PRO A 298 6.59 24.79 -16.48
C PRO A 298 7.28 25.95 -17.23
N ASP A 299 7.28 25.91 -18.56
CA ASP A 299 7.67 27.05 -19.37
C ASP A 299 6.55 28.12 -19.28
N GLY A 300 6.71 29.06 -18.33
CA GLY A 300 5.80 30.18 -18.11
C GLY A 300 4.70 29.93 -17.07
N ASP A 301 3.73 30.85 -17.00
CA ASP A 301 2.69 30.89 -15.95
C ASP A 301 1.52 29.93 -16.20
N ARG A 302 1.61 29.04 -17.21
CA ARG A 302 0.53 28.12 -17.59
C ARG A 302 1.02 26.68 -17.69
N ILE A 303 0.33 25.78 -17.01
CA ILE A 303 0.55 24.34 -17.13
C ILE A 303 -0.28 23.83 -18.30
N GLY A 304 0.38 23.50 -19.40
CA GLY A 304 -0.27 22.85 -20.54
C GLY A 304 -0.68 21.41 -20.22
N ALA A 305 -1.62 20.86 -21.00
CA ALA A 305 -2.11 19.50 -20.82
C ALA A 305 -1.00 18.41 -20.78
N PRO A 306 0.09 18.47 -21.58
CA PRO A 306 1.18 17.51 -21.47
C PRO A 306 1.93 17.58 -20.13
N ALA A 307 2.10 18.78 -19.56
CA ALA A 307 2.73 18.93 -18.25
C ALA A 307 1.82 18.37 -17.15
N LEU A 308 0.52 18.67 -17.22
CA LEU A 308 -0.47 18.14 -16.28
C LEU A 308 -0.52 16.62 -16.29
N ARG A 309 -0.55 15.97 -17.47
CA ARG A 309 -0.52 14.50 -17.60
C ARG A 309 0.72 13.87 -16.98
N ARG A 310 1.86 14.56 -16.99
CA ARG A 310 3.07 14.04 -16.34
C ARG A 310 2.96 14.15 -14.82
N VAL A 311 2.49 15.28 -14.29
CA VAL A 311 2.24 15.46 -12.85
C VAL A 311 1.26 14.41 -12.33
N PHE A 312 0.12 14.23 -13.00
CA PHE A 312 -0.82 13.15 -12.67
C PHE A 312 -0.27 11.75 -12.91
N GLY A 313 0.76 11.59 -13.74
CA GLY A 313 1.52 10.36 -13.81
C GLY A 313 2.22 10.08 -12.49
N VAL A 314 2.97 11.03 -11.93
CA VAL A 314 3.63 10.83 -10.63
C VAL A 314 2.60 10.54 -9.53
N TRP A 315 1.49 11.27 -9.48
CA TRP A 315 0.44 11.09 -8.48
C TRP A 315 -0.52 9.92 -8.72
N PHE A 316 -0.36 9.16 -9.81
CA PHE A 316 -1.39 8.23 -10.27
C PHE A 316 -1.74 7.16 -9.22
N GLU A 317 -0.72 6.60 -8.57
CA GLU A 317 -0.88 5.56 -7.56
C GLU A 317 -1.71 6.08 -6.38
N GLU A 318 -1.35 7.21 -5.79
CA GLU A 318 -2.12 7.85 -4.71
C GLU A 318 -3.56 8.18 -5.11
N ILE A 319 -3.78 8.68 -6.34
CA ILE A 319 -5.12 8.96 -6.85
C ILE A 319 -5.93 7.68 -6.99
N PHE A 320 -5.32 6.61 -7.48
CA PHE A 320 -5.97 5.30 -7.57
C PHE A 320 -6.37 4.81 -6.17
N CYS A 321 -5.49 4.92 -5.19
CA CYS A 321 -5.73 4.52 -3.81
C CYS A 321 -6.81 5.38 -3.13
N ASP A 322 -6.88 6.69 -3.42
CA ASP A 322 -7.96 7.58 -2.94
C ASP A 322 -9.33 7.19 -3.54
N VAL A 323 -9.36 6.86 -4.83
CA VAL A 323 -10.57 6.36 -5.50
C VAL A 323 -10.99 5.03 -4.87
N PHE A 324 -10.04 4.12 -4.66
CA PHE A 324 -10.28 2.81 -4.05
C PHE A 324 -10.80 2.95 -2.61
N GLY A 325 -10.18 3.78 -1.79
CA GLY A 325 -10.61 4.06 -0.41
C GLY A 325 -12.00 4.68 -0.36
N THR A 326 -12.31 5.61 -1.27
CA THR A 326 -13.64 6.22 -1.36
C THR A 326 -14.70 5.23 -1.82
N LEU A 327 -14.39 4.34 -2.77
CA LEU A 327 -15.29 3.25 -3.16
C LEU A 327 -15.58 2.31 -1.99
N MET A 328 -14.61 2.02 -1.12
CA MET A 328 -14.82 1.09 -0.01
C MET A 328 -15.64 1.66 1.16
N PHE A 329 -15.49 2.95 1.46
CA PHE A 329 -16.02 3.55 2.70
C PHE A 329 -16.93 4.77 2.45
N GLY A 330 -17.07 5.20 1.20
CA GLY A 330 -17.86 6.35 0.82
C GLY A 330 -17.45 7.62 1.60
N PRO A 331 -18.42 8.37 2.15
CA PRO A 331 -18.13 9.63 2.85
C PRO A 331 -17.19 9.49 4.05
N ALA A 332 -17.12 8.31 4.68
CA ALA A 332 -16.23 8.08 5.81
C ALA A 332 -14.74 8.14 5.43
N TYR A 333 -14.38 7.73 4.21
CA TYR A 333 -13.03 7.88 3.72
C TYR A 333 -12.64 9.35 3.51
N VAL A 334 -13.51 10.13 2.87
CA VAL A 334 -13.24 11.55 2.63
C VAL A 334 -13.12 12.33 3.94
N LEU A 335 -13.94 12.00 4.95
CA LEU A 335 -13.77 12.52 6.32
C LEU A 335 -12.41 12.12 6.92
N THR A 336 -12.00 10.87 6.77
CA THR A 336 -10.69 10.37 7.23
C THR A 336 -9.56 11.21 6.64
N MET A 337 -9.54 11.37 5.31
CA MET A 337 -8.51 12.17 4.62
C MET A 337 -8.57 13.64 5.04
N SER A 338 -9.78 14.20 5.18
CA SER A 338 -9.95 15.59 5.64
C SER A 338 -9.39 15.83 7.04
N GLU A 339 -9.49 14.86 7.95
CA GLU A 339 -8.92 14.98 9.29
C GLU A 339 -7.41 14.73 9.31
N LEU A 340 -6.92 13.73 8.56
CA LEU A 340 -5.50 13.40 8.50
C LEU A 340 -4.66 14.52 7.87
N PHE A 341 -5.23 15.22 6.89
CA PHE A 341 -4.54 16.28 6.16
C PHE A 341 -4.69 17.66 6.75
N PHE A 342 -5.59 17.84 7.71
CA PHE A 342 -5.78 19.16 8.29
C PHE A 342 -4.61 19.51 9.22
N GLN A 343 -3.91 20.58 8.89
CA GLN A 343 -2.82 21.15 9.69
C GLN A 343 -3.17 22.60 10.01
N GLU A 344 -3.63 22.84 11.24
CA GLU A 344 -4.09 24.18 11.68
C GLU A 344 -2.98 25.24 11.58
N ASP A 345 -1.74 24.85 11.89
CA ASP A 345 -0.59 25.75 11.90
C ASP A 345 0.04 25.95 10.50
N GLU A 346 -0.30 25.12 9.52
CA GLU A 346 0.28 25.12 8.17
C GLU A 346 -0.80 25.05 7.06
N PRO A 347 -1.74 26.02 7.01
CA PRO A 347 -2.89 25.92 6.12
C PRO A 347 -2.52 25.88 4.63
N TYR A 348 -1.38 26.48 4.25
CA TYR A 348 -0.85 26.42 2.87
C TYR A 348 -0.33 25.04 2.47
N ALA A 349 0.04 24.18 3.41
CA ALA A 349 0.49 22.82 3.11
C ALA A 349 -0.60 22.01 2.39
N SER A 350 -1.88 22.34 2.64
CA SER A 350 -3.03 21.69 2.01
C SER A 350 -3.13 21.92 0.49
N ILE A 351 -2.58 23.01 -0.03
CA ILE A 351 -2.63 23.39 -1.47
C ILE A 351 -1.24 23.37 -2.12
N ALA A 352 -0.18 23.11 -1.36
CA ALA A 352 1.18 23.06 -1.85
C ALA A 352 1.53 21.72 -2.49
N VAL A 353 2.07 21.78 -3.69
CA VAL A 353 2.71 20.64 -4.34
C VAL A 353 4.10 20.48 -3.75
N GLN A 354 4.35 19.37 -3.07
CA GLN A 354 5.64 19.09 -2.46
C GLN A 354 6.65 18.55 -3.47
N THR A 355 7.92 18.55 -3.08
CA THR A 355 9.01 17.89 -3.80
C THR A 355 9.58 16.75 -2.97
N ASP A 356 10.21 15.80 -3.64
CA ASP A 356 10.99 14.78 -2.95
C ASP A 356 12.13 15.39 -2.11
N VAL A 357 12.78 14.56 -1.29
CA VAL A 357 13.89 14.98 -0.40
C VAL A 357 15.09 15.60 -1.15
N THR A 358 15.18 15.42 -2.47
CA THR A 358 16.24 16.02 -3.28
C THR A 358 15.87 17.39 -3.83
N GLY A 359 14.59 17.77 -3.74
CA GLY A 359 14.03 18.96 -4.38
C GLY A 359 14.01 18.89 -5.90
N ALA A 360 14.41 17.77 -6.49
CA ALA A 360 14.58 17.63 -7.93
C ALA A 360 13.33 17.09 -8.63
N ARG A 361 12.40 16.50 -7.87
CA ARG A 361 11.18 15.88 -8.39
C ARG A 361 9.97 16.32 -7.59
N TYR A 362 8.80 16.25 -8.22
CA TYR A 362 7.55 16.31 -7.48
C TYR A 362 7.47 15.13 -6.52
N ASP A 363 6.91 15.40 -5.35
CA ASP A 363 6.50 14.37 -4.41
C ASP A 363 5.41 13.49 -5.06
N GLU A 364 5.39 12.21 -4.68
CA GLU A 364 4.41 11.22 -5.18
C GLU A 364 3.00 11.49 -4.67
N HIS A 365 2.86 12.25 -3.59
CA HIS A 365 1.58 12.65 -3.02
C HIS A 365 1.04 13.93 -3.69
N PRO A 366 -0.16 13.89 -4.28
CA PRO A 366 -0.86 15.10 -4.68
C PRO A 366 -1.17 16.00 -3.46
N PRO A 367 -1.31 17.32 -3.66
CA PRO A 367 -1.70 18.23 -2.58
C PRO A 367 -2.97 17.76 -1.86
N PRO A 368 -3.03 17.83 -0.53
CA PRO A 368 -4.16 17.33 0.23
C PRO A 368 -5.54 17.82 -0.21
N HIS A 369 -5.65 19.11 -0.60
CA HIS A 369 -6.89 19.67 -1.11
C HIS A 369 -7.39 18.94 -2.37
N LEU A 370 -6.47 18.58 -3.28
CA LEU A 370 -6.80 17.83 -4.49
C LEU A 370 -7.27 16.41 -4.16
N ARG A 371 -6.67 15.76 -3.16
CA ARG A 371 -7.05 14.42 -2.68
C ARG A 371 -8.47 14.39 -2.10
N VAL A 372 -8.81 15.36 -1.24
CA VAL A 372 -10.18 15.53 -0.70
C VAL A 372 -11.18 15.79 -1.84
N LEU A 373 -10.80 16.61 -2.83
CA LEU A 373 -11.63 16.89 -3.99
C LEU A 373 -11.88 15.64 -4.85
N ILE A 374 -10.85 14.81 -5.08
CA ILE A 374 -10.96 13.53 -5.78
C ILE A 374 -11.96 12.60 -5.09
N GLY A 375 -11.86 12.45 -3.76
CA GLY A 375 -12.84 11.68 -3.00
C GLY A 375 -14.27 12.21 -3.19
N CYS A 376 -14.45 13.53 -3.15
CA CYS A 376 -15.76 14.14 -3.42
C CYS A 376 -16.27 13.85 -4.85
N MET A 377 -15.41 13.87 -5.86
CA MET A 377 -15.76 13.51 -7.24
C MET A 377 -16.23 12.06 -7.36
N VAL A 378 -15.58 11.14 -6.65
CA VAL A 378 -16.00 9.72 -6.60
C VAL A 378 -17.38 9.60 -5.97
N LEU A 379 -17.65 10.31 -4.86
CA LEU A 379 -18.97 10.34 -4.23
C LEU A 379 -20.05 10.87 -5.16
N GLU A 380 -19.78 11.94 -5.92
CA GLU A 380 -20.73 12.46 -6.93
C GLU A 380 -21.05 11.42 -8.00
N ARG A 381 -20.04 10.67 -8.45
CA ARG A 381 -20.23 9.57 -9.41
C ARG A 381 -20.99 8.38 -8.84
N GLY A 382 -20.82 8.08 -7.56
CA GLY A 382 -21.65 7.14 -6.80
C GLY A 382 -23.06 7.65 -6.46
N GLY A 383 -23.45 8.85 -6.93
CA GLY A 383 -24.76 9.44 -6.66
C GLY A 383 -24.92 10.07 -5.27
N LEU A 384 -23.84 10.20 -4.50
CA LEU A 384 -23.79 10.79 -3.16
C LEU A 384 -23.48 12.30 -3.19
N ASN A 385 -24.16 13.02 -4.07
CA ASN A 385 -23.92 14.44 -4.35
C ASN A 385 -24.07 15.36 -3.12
N GLU A 386 -25.02 15.06 -2.24
CA GLU A 386 -25.23 15.84 -1.02
C GLU A 386 -24.10 15.65 -0.01
N ASP A 387 -23.64 14.41 0.17
CA ASP A 387 -22.52 14.08 1.05
C ASP A 387 -21.23 14.75 0.51
N ALA A 388 -20.97 14.67 -0.80
CA ALA A 388 -19.84 15.32 -1.44
C ALA A 388 -19.84 16.86 -1.28
N ARG A 389 -21.02 17.49 -1.43
CA ARG A 389 -21.17 18.94 -1.22
C ARG A 389 -20.89 19.32 0.23
N ALA A 390 -21.49 18.62 1.18
CA ALA A 390 -21.31 18.89 2.61
C ALA A 390 -19.83 18.76 3.03
N LEU A 391 -19.12 17.76 2.48
CA LEU A 391 -17.70 17.55 2.74
C LEU A 391 -16.82 18.66 2.15
N ARG A 392 -17.07 19.10 0.91
CA ARG A 392 -16.35 20.25 0.32
C ARG A 392 -16.59 21.53 1.11
N GLU A 393 -17.83 21.80 1.51
CA GLU A 393 -18.14 22.96 2.33
C GLU A 393 -17.47 22.90 3.72
N ALA A 394 -17.41 21.72 4.33
CA ALA A 394 -16.70 21.52 5.60
C ALA A 394 -15.19 21.74 5.45
N TRP A 395 -14.59 21.20 4.39
CA TRP A 395 -13.18 21.41 4.07
C TRP A 395 -12.86 22.89 3.83
N ALA A 396 -13.69 23.58 3.02
CA ALA A 396 -13.51 25.00 2.73
C ALA A 396 -13.62 25.88 3.97
N ARG A 397 -14.55 25.57 4.89
CA ARG A 397 -14.65 26.30 6.17
C ARG A 397 -13.41 26.17 7.04
N ARG A 398 -12.71 25.04 6.99
CA ARG A 398 -11.46 24.80 7.75
C ARG A 398 -10.25 25.51 7.16
N HIS A 399 -10.33 25.94 5.90
CA HIS A 399 -9.25 26.56 5.14
C HIS A 399 -9.66 27.96 4.66
N ALA A 400 -10.41 28.70 5.47
CA ALA A 400 -10.99 29.98 5.09
C ALA A 400 -9.91 31.07 4.84
N GLU A 401 -8.70 30.84 5.35
CA GLU A 401 -7.53 31.69 5.22
C GLU A 401 -6.71 31.46 3.94
N VAL A 402 -6.98 30.39 3.18
CA VAL A 402 -6.30 30.08 1.91
C VAL A 402 -7.28 30.06 0.73
N SER A 403 -6.81 30.51 -0.44
CA SER A 403 -7.55 30.36 -1.70
C SER A 403 -7.48 28.91 -2.14
N LEU A 404 -8.61 28.20 -2.05
CA LEU A 404 -8.75 26.84 -2.58
C LEU A 404 -8.95 26.81 -4.10
N ASP A 405 -9.01 27.97 -4.76
CA ASP A 405 -9.10 28.06 -6.22
C ASP A 405 -7.72 27.92 -6.91
N ASP A 406 -6.64 27.84 -6.13
CA ASP A 406 -5.26 27.73 -6.60
C ASP A 406 -4.51 26.57 -5.93
N LEU A 407 -3.50 26.05 -6.62
CA LEU A 407 -2.45 25.21 -6.05
C LEU A 407 -1.12 25.96 -6.06
N LEU A 408 -0.27 25.72 -5.06
CA LEU A 408 1.07 26.30 -5.02
C LEU A 408 2.09 25.32 -5.62
N LEU A 409 2.68 25.67 -6.76
CA LEU A 409 3.70 24.83 -7.40
C LEU A 409 5.12 25.35 -7.15
N PRO A 410 6.07 24.47 -6.84
CA PRO A 410 7.47 24.83 -6.74
C PRO A 410 8.04 25.06 -8.16
N VAL A 411 8.42 26.30 -8.45
CA VAL A 411 9.03 26.72 -9.72
C VAL A 411 10.30 27.49 -9.42
N ARG A 412 11.46 26.90 -9.78
CA ARG A 412 12.79 27.52 -9.60
C ARG A 412 13.05 28.01 -8.15
N GLY A 413 12.67 27.21 -7.15
CA GLY A 413 12.90 27.53 -5.73
C GLY A 413 11.87 28.48 -5.10
N ALA A 414 10.78 28.83 -5.79
CA ALA A 414 9.69 29.61 -5.23
C ALA A 414 8.35 28.94 -5.51
N PHE A 415 7.39 29.06 -4.58
CA PHE A 415 6.01 28.63 -4.81
C PHE A 415 5.25 29.66 -5.63
N ARG A 416 4.58 29.21 -6.69
CA ARG A 416 3.71 30.03 -7.55
C ARG A 416 2.29 29.50 -7.52
N PRO A 417 1.28 30.37 -7.33
CA PRO A 417 -0.11 29.97 -7.46
C PRO A 417 -0.42 29.64 -8.92
N VAL A 418 -1.12 28.52 -9.14
CA VAL A 418 -1.69 28.15 -10.43
C VAL A 418 -3.17 27.81 -10.22
N PRO A 419 -4.06 28.15 -11.16
CA PRO A 419 -5.47 27.82 -11.01
C PRO A 419 -5.70 26.32 -10.83
N LEU A 420 -6.56 25.94 -9.89
CA LEU A 420 -6.95 24.55 -9.62
C LEU A 420 -7.76 23.94 -10.76
N ALA A 421 -8.53 24.75 -11.50
CA ALA A 421 -9.51 24.25 -12.47
C ALA A 421 -8.97 23.22 -13.50
N PRO A 422 -7.77 23.38 -14.11
CA PRO A 422 -7.19 22.36 -14.97
C PRO A 422 -6.88 21.04 -14.24
N PHE A 423 -6.39 21.10 -13.00
CA PHE A 423 -6.12 19.92 -12.18
C PHE A 423 -7.41 19.19 -11.82
N ALA A 424 -8.43 19.93 -11.37
CA ALA A 424 -9.75 19.38 -11.07
C ALA A 424 -10.37 18.70 -12.31
N ALA A 425 -10.22 19.29 -13.50
CA ALA A 425 -10.71 18.70 -14.74
C ALA A 425 -9.97 17.38 -15.10
N MET A 426 -8.65 17.32 -14.93
CA MET A 426 -7.88 16.09 -15.14
C MET A 426 -8.23 15.01 -14.10
N ALA A 427 -8.34 15.39 -12.83
CA ALA A 427 -8.76 14.51 -11.75
C ALA A 427 -10.16 13.92 -12.03
N ALA A 428 -11.14 14.76 -12.39
CA ALA A 428 -12.49 14.30 -12.74
C ALA A 428 -12.50 13.33 -13.94
N TRP A 429 -11.64 13.55 -14.93
CA TRP A 429 -11.49 12.64 -16.07
C TRP A 429 -10.89 11.29 -15.65
N ILE A 430 -9.85 11.28 -14.80
CA ILE A 430 -9.27 10.04 -14.26
C ILE A 430 -10.29 9.30 -13.40
N VAL A 431 -10.97 10.00 -12.49
CA VAL A 431 -12.03 9.43 -11.65
C VAL A 431 -13.11 8.78 -12.52
N GLU A 432 -13.59 9.45 -13.57
CA GLU A 432 -14.59 8.86 -14.46
C GLU A 432 -14.10 7.57 -15.13
N ARG A 433 -12.84 7.57 -15.59
CA ARG A 433 -12.23 6.40 -16.23
C ARG A 433 -12.03 5.24 -15.26
N LEU A 434 -11.57 5.51 -14.03
CA LEU A 434 -11.36 4.48 -13.01
C LEU A 434 -12.67 3.94 -12.46
N TYR A 435 -13.64 4.82 -12.20
CA TYR A 435 -14.91 4.48 -11.57
C TYR A 435 -15.79 3.65 -12.51
N ALA A 436 -16.10 4.17 -13.70
CA ALA A 436 -17.08 3.57 -14.63
C ALA A 436 -16.53 3.23 -16.02
N GLY A 437 -15.30 3.65 -16.33
CA GLY A 437 -14.70 3.37 -17.63
C GLY A 437 -14.34 1.90 -17.79
N PRO A 438 -14.54 1.30 -18.98
CA PRO A 438 -13.98 -0.02 -19.24
C PRO A 438 -12.46 0.07 -19.22
N LEU A 439 -11.81 -0.68 -18.34
CA LEU A 439 -10.35 -0.74 -18.21
C LEU A 439 -9.85 -2.08 -18.76
N THR A 440 -9.04 -2.04 -19.81
CA THR A 440 -8.53 -3.27 -20.45
C THR A 440 -7.70 -4.09 -19.47
N ALA A 441 -6.99 -3.41 -18.58
CA ALA A 441 -6.19 -4.02 -17.52
C ALA A 441 -7.02 -4.79 -16.47
N LEU A 442 -8.32 -4.49 -16.38
CA LEU A 442 -9.29 -5.16 -15.52
C LEU A 442 -10.34 -5.88 -16.38
N SER A 443 -9.95 -6.51 -17.48
CA SER A 443 -10.87 -7.28 -18.35
C SER A 443 -12.08 -6.48 -18.88
N GLY A 444 -11.96 -5.16 -18.99
CA GLY A 444 -13.02 -4.27 -19.45
C GLY A 444 -13.98 -3.78 -18.35
N PHE A 445 -13.72 -4.10 -17.08
CA PHE A 445 -14.48 -3.62 -15.94
C PHE A 445 -13.94 -2.26 -15.44
N GLY A 446 -14.84 -1.40 -14.96
CA GLY A 446 -14.48 -0.30 -14.07
C GLY A 446 -14.39 -0.78 -12.62
N LEU A 447 -13.84 0.06 -11.72
CA LEU A 447 -13.76 -0.31 -10.30
C LEU A 447 -15.15 -0.49 -9.66
N GLN A 448 -16.16 0.29 -10.08
CA GLN A 448 -17.53 0.13 -9.57
C GLN A 448 -18.13 -1.25 -9.89
N ASP A 449 -17.64 -1.91 -10.94
CA ASP A 449 -18.20 -3.19 -11.41
C ASP A 449 -17.65 -4.38 -10.59
N ILE A 450 -16.63 -4.15 -9.77
CA ILE A 450 -16.07 -5.15 -8.86
C ILE A 450 -17.06 -5.35 -7.71
N SER A 451 -17.75 -6.50 -7.70
CA SER A 451 -18.79 -6.79 -6.72
C SER A 451 -18.27 -6.70 -5.28
N GLY A 452 -18.91 -5.84 -4.50
CA GLY A 452 -18.57 -5.58 -3.12
C GLY A 452 -17.46 -4.55 -2.93
N LEU A 453 -16.85 -4.00 -3.99
CA LEU A 453 -15.90 -2.88 -3.88
C LEU A 453 -16.60 -1.53 -3.68
N ASP A 454 -17.71 -1.31 -4.39
CA ASP A 454 -18.45 -0.04 -4.37
C ASP A 454 -19.25 0.19 -3.07
N TYR A 455 -19.30 1.44 -2.62
CA TYR A 455 -20.08 1.90 -1.47
C TYR A 455 -21.50 2.20 -1.93
N GLY A 456 -22.17 1.13 -2.37
CA GLY A 456 -23.49 1.20 -2.95
C GLY A 456 -24.60 1.50 -1.93
N PRO A 457 -25.87 1.48 -2.38
CA PRO A 457 -27.02 1.73 -1.52
C PRO A 457 -27.11 0.78 -0.31
N HIS A 458 -26.65 -0.48 -0.46
CA HIS A 458 -26.67 -1.46 0.62
C HIS A 458 -25.64 -1.11 1.71
N GLU A 459 -24.39 -0.90 1.32
CA GLU A 459 -23.28 -0.52 2.20
C GLU A 459 -23.59 0.78 2.93
N ARG A 460 -24.16 1.77 2.23
CA ARG A 460 -24.65 3.02 2.83
C ARG A 460 -25.71 2.79 3.91
N GLN A 461 -26.66 1.89 3.67
CA GLN A 461 -27.71 1.57 4.63
C GLN A 461 -27.15 0.84 5.86
N GLU A 462 -26.23 -0.11 5.67
CA GLU A 462 -25.54 -0.79 6.77
C GLU A 462 -24.71 0.19 7.61
N ALA A 463 -23.94 1.07 6.97
CA ALA A 463 -23.17 2.11 7.67
C ALA A 463 -24.06 3.08 8.44
N SER A 464 -25.22 3.46 7.88
CA SER A 464 -26.21 4.30 8.58
C SER A 464 -26.78 3.60 9.81
N ARG A 465 -27.10 2.30 9.71
CA ARG A 465 -27.56 1.50 10.86
C ARG A 465 -26.48 1.38 11.94
N ALA A 466 -25.22 1.16 11.54
CA ALA A 466 -24.10 1.15 12.47
C ALA A 466 -23.95 2.48 13.19
N ARG A 467 -23.93 3.60 12.45
CA ARG A 467 -23.88 4.96 12.99
C ARG A 467 -24.97 5.19 14.04
N ASP A 468 -26.22 4.89 13.70
CA ASP A 468 -27.37 5.17 14.57
C ASP A 468 -27.35 4.30 15.83
N ALA A 469 -26.90 3.04 15.71
CA ALA A 469 -26.69 2.18 16.87
C ALA A 469 -25.58 2.71 17.79
N LEU A 470 -24.45 3.14 17.23
CA LEU A 470 -23.31 3.67 17.98
C LEU A 470 -23.64 4.98 18.71
N LEU A 471 -24.35 5.90 18.05
CA LEU A 471 -24.85 7.14 18.66
C LEU A 471 -25.86 6.87 19.78
N ALA A 472 -26.64 5.79 19.67
CA ALA A 472 -27.52 5.31 20.74
C ALA A 472 -26.77 4.53 21.85
N GLY A 473 -25.44 4.48 21.80
CA GLY A 473 -24.62 3.77 22.79
C GLY A 473 -24.72 2.24 22.72
N ARG A 474 -25.16 1.68 21.60
CA ARG A 474 -25.31 0.23 21.37
C ARG A 474 -24.19 -0.33 20.48
N VAL A 475 -23.92 -1.63 20.61
CA VAL A 475 -23.07 -2.38 19.68
C VAL A 475 -23.88 -2.69 18.42
N PRO A 476 -23.43 -2.29 17.22
CA PRO A 476 -24.13 -2.59 15.97
C PRO A 476 -24.22 -4.09 15.68
N ALA A 477 -25.26 -4.50 14.97
CA ALA A 477 -25.40 -5.84 14.40
C ALA A 477 -25.14 -5.80 12.88
N VAL A 478 -23.98 -5.26 12.48
CA VAL A 478 -23.53 -5.16 11.09
C VAL A 478 -22.36 -6.14 10.92
N LEU A 479 -22.45 -7.00 9.91
CA LEU A 479 -21.47 -8.08 9.69
C LEU A 479 -20.24 -7.61 8.92
N ASP A 480 -20.41 -6.70 7.96
CA ASP A 480 -19.31 -6.16 7.18
C ASP A 480 -18.53 -5.12 8.00
N ALA A 481 -17.26 -5.39 8.26
CA ALA A 481 -16.38 -4.53 9.04
C ALA A 481 -16.22 -3.14 8.40
N ARG A 482 -16.30 -3.04 7.07
CA ARG A 482 -16.18 -1.76 6.34
C ARG A 482 -17.37 -0.87 6.60
N ALA A 483 -18.59 -1.40 6.43
CA ALA A 483 -19.82 -0.66 6.72
C ALA A 483 -19.90 -0.28 8.21
N LEU A 484 -19.51 -1.19 9.10
CA LEU A 484 -19.44 -0.94 10.54
C LEU A 484 -18.53 0.25 10.88
N LEU A 485 -17.31 0.30 10.33
CA LEU A 485 -16.38 1.40 10.60
C LEU A 485 -16.70 2.68 9.83
N ALA A 486 -17.27 2.60 8.63
CA ALA A 486 -17.87 3.76 7.97
C ALA A 486 -18.92 4.41 8.88
N GLY A 487 -19.80 3.60 9.47
CA GLY A 487 -20.79 4.06 10.46
C GLY A 487 -20.15 4.65 11.72
N ALA A 488 -19.05 4.07 12.21
CA ALA A 488 -18.31 4.58 13.36
C ALA A 488 -17.67 5.95 13.09
N VAL A 489 -17.08 6.15 11.92
CA VAL A 489 -16.54 7.45 11.49
C VAL A 489 -17.64 8.50 11.40
N LEU A 490 -18.75 8.17 10.75
CA LEU A 490 -19.90 9.08 10.64
C LEU A 490 -20.51 9.42 12.00
N ALA A 491 -20.52 8.49 12.94
CA ALA A 491 -20.98 8.71 14.31
C ALA A 491 -19.99 9.60 15.09
N ALA A 492 -18.69 9.33 15.01
CA ALA A 492 -17.66 10.10 15.70
C ALA A 492 -17.60 11.54 15.17
N HIS A 493 -17.76 11.75 13.87
CA HIS A 493 -17.84 13.09 13.29
C HIS A 493 -19.04 13.89 13.82
N ARG A 494 -20.19 13.23 14.03
CA ARG A 494 -21.40 13.87 14.61
C ARG A 494 -21.30 14.08 16.13
N ALA A 495 -20.55 13.24 16.83
CA ALA A 495 -20.39 13.31 18.28
C ALA A 495 -18.91 13.13 18.68
N PRO A 496 -18.04 14.13 18.42
CA PRO A 496 -16.59 14.01 18.64
C PRO A 496 -16.23 13.65 20.08
N ALA A 497 -16.95 14.21 21.06
CA ALA A 497 -16.77 13.90 22.48
C ALA A 497 -17.03 12.42 22.84
N GLN A 498 -17.71 11.66 21.98
CA GLN A 498 -18.01 10.24 22.17
C GLN A 498 -17.10 9.33 21.33
N SER A 499 -16.17 9.88 20.55
CA SER A 499 -15.37 9.17 19.55
C SER A 499 -14.73 7.88 20.07
N LEU A 500 -14.06 7.93 21.23
CA LEU A 500 -13.45 6.73 21.84
C LEU A 500 -14.50 5.68 22.24
N SER A 501 -15.63 6.09 22.82
CA SER A 501 -16.71 5.16 23.19
C SER A 501 -17.39 4.54 21.97
N ILE A 502 -17.47 5.29 20.85
CA ILE A 502 -17.97 4.83 19.56
C ILE A 502 -17.01 3.78 19.01
N LEU A 503 -15.71 4.04 19.01
CA LEU A 503 -14.70 3.10 18.53
C LEU A 503 -14.71 1.79 19.33
N ILE A 504 -14.75 1.86 20.67
CA ILE A 504 -14.81 0.67 21.54
C ILE A 504 -16.02 -0.20 21.19
N ARG A 505 -17.20 0.40 20.95
CA ARG A 505 -18.42 -0.32 20.57
C ARG A 505 -18.40 -0.82 19.13
N ALA A 506 -17.77 -0.09 18.20
CA ALA A 506 -17.62 -0.53 16.83
C ALA A 506 -16.70 -1.74 16.76
N ARG A 507 -15.51 -1.66 17.36
CA ARG A 507 -14.58 -2.80 17.49
C ARG A 507 -15.24 -4.01 18.15
N ALA A 508 -16.16 -3.77 19.09
CA ALA A 508 -16.91 -4.84 19.72
C ALA A 508 -17.81 -5.67 18.80
N ALA A 509 -18.17 -5.14 17.63
CA ALA A 509 -18.95 -5.82 16.61
C ALA A 509 -18.10 -6.50 15.53
N ILE A 510 -16.77 -6.26 15.50
CA ILE A 510 -15.88 -6.88 14.50
C ILE A 510 -15.70 -8.37 14.85
N PRO A 511 -16.01 -9.31 13.94
CA PRO A 511 -15.80 -10.74 14.16
C PRO A 511 -14.33 -11.13 13.97
N ALA A 512 -13.45 -10.63 14.83
CA ALA A 512 -12.00 -10.78 14.71
C ALA A 512 -11.41 -11.89 15.59
N LEU A 513 -10.23 -12.39 15.22
CA LEU A 513 -9.42 -13.26 16.08
C LEU A 513 -8.94 -12.49 17.31
N GLY A 514 -8.94 -13.13 18.48
CA GLY A 514 -8.60 -12.49 19.76
C GLY A 514 -9.77 -11.79 20.47
N THR A 515 -10.69 -11.15 19.74
CA THR A 515 -11.91 -10.55 20.32
C THR A 515 -13.08 -11.53 20.36
N SER A 516 -13.31 -12.31 19.30
CA SER A 516 -14.39 -13.32 19.24
C SER A 516 -14.15 -14.53 20.16
N GLU A 517 -12.90 -14.87 20.47
CA GLU A 517 -12.57 -15.98 21.39
C GLU A 517 -12.71 -15.61 22.87
N ARG A 518 -12.60 -14.30 23.19
CA ARG A 518 -12.68 -13.81 24.58
C ARG A 518 -14.07 -13.35 24.99
N ARG A 519 -14.97 -13.12 24.04
CA ARG A 519 -16.30 -12.60 24.33
C ARG A 519 -17.31 -13.74 24.20
N PRO A 520 -17.94 -14.20 25.30
CA PRO A 520 -19.05 -15.13 25.19
C PRO A 520 -20.07 -14.48 24.25
N ASP A 521 -20.34 -15.16 23.14
CA ASP A 521 -21.03 -14.65 21.96
C ASP A 521 -21.93 -13.46 22.28
N ALA A 522 -21.60 -12.27 21.75
CA ALA A 522 -22.51 -11.12 21.79
C ALA A 522 -23.88 -11.46 21.15
N PHE A 523 -23.94 -12.55 20.38
CA PHE A 523 -25.14 -13.17 19.81
C PHE A 523 -25.73 -14.31 20.65
N GLY A 524 -24.95 -14.97 21.52
CA GLY A 524 -25.38 -16.13 22.30
C GLY A 524 -26.33 -15.79 23.43
N SER A 525 -26.31 -14.55 23.93
CA SER A 525 -27.29 -14.08 24.92
C SER A 525 -28.66 -13.73 24.34
N ARG A 526 -28.81 -13.64 23.00
CA ARG A 526 -30.10 -13.37 22.34
C ARG A 526 -30.82 -14.61 21.84
N LEU A 527 -30.11 -15.72 21.64
CA LEU A 527 -30.73 -17.02 21.40
C LEU A 527 -30.97 -17.67 22.75
N ASP A 528 -32.05 -17.25 23.42
CA ASP A 528 -32.64 -18.07 24.46
C ASP A 528 -33.00 -19.42 23.81
N ALA A 529 -32.14 -20.43 24.01
CA ALA A 529 -32.30 -21.76 23.43
C ALA A 529 -33.63 -22.41 23.86
N SER A 530 -34.27 -21.89 24.91
CA SER A 530 -35.61 -22.30 25.32
C SER A 530 -36.75 -21.66 24.51
N ARG A 531 -36.48 -20.62 23.72
CA ARG A 531 -37.47 -19.89 22.89
C ARG A 531 -37.39 -20.17 21.40
N VAL A 532 -36.28 -20.72 20.90
CA VAL A 532 -36.22 -21.18 19.50
C VAL A 532 -36.78 -22.59 19.43
N ALA A 533 -38.10 -22.71 19.56
CA ALA A 533 -38.79 -23.89 19.08
C ALA A 533 -38.65 -23.90 17.56
N LEU A 534 -37.67 -24.63 17.04
CA LEU A 534 -37.61 -24.98 15.62
C LEU A 534 -38.82 -25.84 15.32
N ASP A 535 -39.94 -25.21 14.98
CA ASP A 535 -41.09 -25.94 14.50
C ASP A 535 -40.73 -26.62 13.16
N ARG A 536 -41.49 -27.66 12.80
CA ARG A 536 -41.25 -28.40 11.55
C ARG A 536 -41.25 -27.50 10.32
N ARG A 537 -41.92 -26.35 10.39
CA ARG A 537 -42.03 -25.40 9.28
C ARG A 537 -40.74 -24.62 9.11
N ALA A 538 -40.13 -24.09 10.18
CA ALA A 538 -38.84 -23.41 10.12
C ALA A 538 -37.73 -24.33 9.60
N VAL A 539 -37.74 -25.62 10.00
CA VAL A 539 -36.80 -26.62 9.46
C VAL A 539 -37.06 -26.91 7.98
N ALA A 540 -38.33 -27.05 7.57
CA ALA A 540 -38.68 -27.26 6.16
C ALA A 540 -38.30 -26.05 5.29
N GLU A 541 -38.54 -24.83 5.76
CA GLU A 541 -38.18 -23.59 5.06
C GLU A 541 -36.65 -23.45 4.93
N ALA A 542 -35.88 -23.77 5.97
CA ALA A 542 -34.42 -23.79 5.91
C ALA A 542 -33.88 -24.83 4.91
N LEU A 543 -34.49 -26.01 4.85
CA LEU A 543 -34.13 -27.06 3.88
C LEU A 543 -34.50 -26.64 2.44
N LEU A 544 -35.66 -26.00 2.25
CA LEU A 544 -36.06 -25.43 0.96
C LEU A 544 -35.12 -24.32 0.50
N PHE A 545 -34.76 -23.39 1.40
CA PHE A 545 -33.78 -22.33 1.09
C PHE A 545 -32.43 -22.92 0.71
N ARG A 546 -31.97 -23.96 1.41
CA ARG A 546 -30.74 -24.67 1.04
C ARG A 546 -30.83 -25.24 -0.37
N GLU A 547 -31.92 -25.89 -0.75
CA GLU A 547 -32.09 -26.45 -2.10
C GLU A 547 -32.18 -25.37 -3.20
N VAL A 548 -32.81 -24.22 -2.90
CA VAL A 548 -32.90 -23.08 -3.84
C VAL A 548 -31.55 -22.38 -4.01
N LEU A 549 -30.76 -22.28 -2.94
CA LEU A 549 -29.44 -21.64 -2.97
C LEU A 549 -28.34 -22.57 -3.52
N LEU A 550 -28.61 -23.87 -3.66
CA LEU A 550 -27.70 -24.77 -4.35
C LEU A 550 -27.75 -24.50 -5.87
N PRO A 551 -26.60 -24.33 -6.54
CA PRO A 551 -26.59 -24.03 -7.98
C PRO A 551 -27.32 -25.13 -8.76
N PRO A 552 -28.13 -24.77 -9.79
CA PRO A 552 -28.92 -25.70 -10.58
C PRO A 552 -28.10 -26.91 -11.03
N ARG A 553 -28.65 -28.12 -10.89
CA ARG A 553 -27.94 -29.38 -11.24
C ARG A 553 -27.35 -29.37 -12.67
N ALA A 554 -27.96 -28.63 -13.60
CA ALA A 554 -27.45 -28.45 -14.97
C ALA A 554 -26.10 -27.71 -15.07
N LEU A 555 -25.76 -26.85 -14.10
CA LEU A 555 -24.44 -26.19 -14.03
C LEU A 555 -23.36 -27.10 -13.45
N ARG A 556 -23.73 -28.08 -12.61
CA ARG A 556 -22.77 -29.06 -12.05
C ARG A 556 -22.25 -30.04 -13.09
N THR A 557 -23.05 -30.40 -14.10
CA THR A 557 -22.62 -31.27 -15.20
C THR A 557 -21.72 -30.56 -16.22
N ARG A 558 -21.95 -29.27 -16.51
CA ARG A 558 -21.06 -28.50 -17.40
C ARG A 558 -19.66 -28.27 -16.81
N ARG A 559 -19.52 -28.15 -15.49
CA ARG A 559 -18.22 -27.96 -14.82
C ARG A 559 -17.35 -29.23 -14.84
N ARG A 560 -17.96 -30.41 -14.98
CA ARG A 560 -17.28 -31.72 -15.14
C ARG A 560 -16.87 -32.04 -16.58
N ALA A 561 -17.33 -31.27 -17.57
CA ALA A 561 -16.97 -31.44 -18.98
C ALA A 561 -15.87 -30.47 -19.43
N ARG A 562 -15.45 -29.54 -18.56
CA ARG A 562 -14.36 -28.57 -18.78
C ARG A 562 -13.12 -28.83 -17.92
N LEU A 563 -13.20 -29.80 -17.01
CA LEU A 563 -12.08 -30.42 -16.30
C LEU A 563 -11.94 -31.83 -16.89
#